data_AF-A0AB33A263-F1
#
_entry.id   AF-A0AB33A263-F1
#
_cell.length_a   1.000
_cell.length_b   1.000
_cell.length_c   1.000
_cell.angle_alpha   90.00
_cell.angle_beta   90.00
_cell.angle_gamma   90.00
#
_symmetry.space_group_name_H-M   'P 1'
#
loop_
_entity.id
_entity.type
_entity.pdbx_description
1 polymer ?
#
loop_
_entity_poly.entity_id
_entity_poly.type
_entity_poly.pdbx_seq_one_letter_code
_entity_poly.pdbx_strand_id
1 'polypeptide(L)' 'MSEFIEAMVSSGNYNNQSEVIRAALRLLQEQDASSKLNALRLLIEEGEQSEDDINFSMDSLKKRLDSR' A
#
# COMPACT_ATOMS: atom_id res chain seq x y z
N MET A 1 -3.39 -8.67 -24.01
CA MET A 1 -3.28 -7.24 -23.63
C MET A 1 -3.87 -6.34 -24.70
N SER A 2 -3.52 -6.54 -25.98
CA SER A 2 -4.16 -5.88 -27.13
C SER A 2 -5.67 -6.11 -27.20
N GLU A 3 -6.16 -7.36 -27.13
CA GLU A 3 -7.60 -7.68 -27.19
C GLU A 3 -8.41 -7.01 -26.08
N PHE A 4 -7.88 -6.94 -24.86
CA PHE A 4 -8.54 -6.26 -23.74
C PHE A 4 -8.62 -4.74 -23.95
N ILE A 5 -7.54 -4.13 -24.44
CA ILE A 5 -7.49 -2.70 -24.75
C ILE A 5 -8.42 -2.38 -25.93
N GLU A 6 -8.44 -3.23 -26.95
CA GLU A 6 -9.35 -3.10 -28.11
C GLU A 6 -10.82 -3.24 -27.70
N ALA A 7 -11.16 -4.17 -26.82
CA ALA A 7 -12.51 -4.31 -26.27
C ALA A 7 -12.95 -3.09 -25.44
N MET A 8 -12.03 -2.51 -24.66
CA MET A 8 -12.27 -1.28 -23.89
C MET A 8 -12.49 -0.07 -24.80
N VAL A 9 -11.73 0.07 -25.87
CA VAL A 9 -11.93 1.11 -26.88
C VAL A 9 -13.23 0.86 -27.67
N SER A 10 -13.52 -0.38 -28.07
CA SER A 10 -14.73 -0.72 -28.83
C SER A 10 -16.01 -0.57 -28.02
N SER A 11 -15.94 -0.67 -26.68
CA SER A 11 -17.06 -0.41 -25.78
C SER A 11 -17.50 1.06 -25.74
N GLY A 12 -16.72 1.97 -26.35
CA GLY A 12 -16.99 3.40 -26.37
C GLY A 12 -16.60 4.16 -25.10
N ASN A 13 -16.14 3.45 -24.06
CA ASN A 13 -15.70 4.08 -22.80
C ASN A 13 -14.35 4.82 -22.93
N TYR A 14 -13.57 4.53 -23.98
CA TYR A 14 -12.26 5.13 -24.21
C TYR A 14 -12.03 5.39 -25.70
N ASN A 15 -11.47 6.54 -26.06
CA ASN A 15 -11.29 6.95 -27.46
C ASN A 15 -10.02 6.37 -28.10
N ASN A 16 -9.05 5.95 -27.28
CA ASN A 16 -7.80 5.35 -27.76
C ASN A 16 -7.12 4.50 -26.68
N GLN A 17 -6.17 3.68 -27.13
CA GLN A 17 -5.39 2.79 -26.26
C GLN A 17 -4.64 3.53 -25.15
N SER A 18 -4.09 4.72 -25.46
CA SER A 18 -3.35 5.53 -24.48
C SER A 18 -4.24 6.04 -23.34
N GLU A 19 -5.53 6.22 -23.58
CA GLU A 19 -6.51 6.60 -22.56
C GLU A 19 -6.81 5.44 -21.59
N VAL A 20 -6.95 4.22 -22.12
CA VAL A 20 -7.11 2.99 -21.33
C VAL A 20 -5.91 2.78 -20.41
N ILE A 21 -4.69 2.94 -20.94
CA ILE A 21 -3.46 2.76 -20.16
C ILE A 21 -3.34 3.79 -19.03
N ARG A 22 -3.64 5.08 -19.31
CA ARG A 22 -3.62 6.12 -18.26
C ARG A 22 -4.66 5.87 -17.18
N ALA A 23 -5.87 5.44 -17.54
CA ALA A 23 -6.91 5.11 -16.58
C ALA A 23 -6.51 3.91 -15.70
N ALA A 24 -5.94 2.86 -16.30
CA ALA A 24 -5.44 1.70 -15.56
C ALA A 24 -4.31 2.07 -14.58
N LEU A 25 -3.36 2.91 -15.01
CA LEU A 25 -2.28 3.39 -14.12
C LEU A 25 -2.79 4.26 -12.98
N ARG A 26 -3.76 5.15 -13.23
CA ARG A 26 -4.40 5.94 -12.17
C ARG A 26 -5.09 5.04 -11.15
N LEU A 27 -5.86 4.05 -11.60
CA LEU A 27 -6.54 3.10 -10.71
C LEU A 27 -5.54 2.32 -9.85
N LEU A 28 -4.44 1.85 -10.45
CA LEU A 28 -3.37 1.16 -9.72
C LEU A 28 -2.73 2.06 -8.66
N GLN A 29 -2.44 3.32 -9.01
CA GLN A 29 -1.89 4.30 -8.07
C GLN A 29 -2.85 4.60 -6.91
N GLU A 30 -4.16 4.72 -7.19
CA GLU A 30 -5.19 4.92 -6.17
C GLU A 30 -5.30 3.71 -5.24
N GLN A 31 -5.27 2.49 -5.80
CA GLN A 31 -5.28 1.25 -5.03
C GLN A 31 -4.04 1.12 -4.14
N ASP A 32 -2.85 1.42 -4.67
CA ASP A 32 -1.60 1.39 -3.91
C ASP A 32 -1.57 2.44 -2.79
N ALA A 33 -2.07 3.64 -3.05
CA ALA A 33 -2.18 4.69 -2.04
C ALA A 33 -3.14 4.27 -0.90
N SER A 34 -4.28 3.68 -1.25
CA SER A 34 -5.23 3.14 -0.27
C SER A 34 -4.63 1.97 0.52
N SER A 35 -3.88 1.08 -0.14
CA SER A 35 -3.22 -0.07 0.48
C SER A 35 -2.21 0.35 1.54
N LYS A 36 -1.34 1.32 1.23
CA LYS A 36 -0.34 1.84 2.19
C LYS A 36 -0.99 2.49 3.40
N LEU A 37 -2.07 3.25 3.22
CA LEU A 37 -2.82 3.83 4.33
C LEU A 37 -3.48 2.77 5.20
N ASN A 38 -4.02 1.72 4.59
CA ASN A 38 -4.62 0.61 5.34
C ASN A 38 -3.55 -0.16 6.13
N ALA A 39 -2.39 -0.44 5.52
CA ALA A 39 -1.26 -1.07 6.22
C ALA A 39 -0.79 -0.23 7.41
N LEU A 40 -0.68 1.09 7.25
CA LEU A 40 -0.31 1.99 8.36
C LEU A 40 -1.35 1.95 9.50
N ARG A 41 -2.64 1.97 9.17
CA ARG A 41 -3.71 1.87 10.19
C ARG A 41 -3.63 0.57 10.98
N LEU A 42 -3.41 -0.55 10.30
CA LEU A 42 -3.25 -1.85 10.95
C LEU A 42 -2.04 -1.89 11.89
N LEU A 43 -0.91 -1.32 11.47
CA LEU A 43 0.29 -1.25 12.31
C LEU A 43 0.11 -0.36 13.55
N ILE A 44 -0.66 0.73 13.42
CA ILE A 44 -1.00 1.58 14.57
C ILE A 44 -1.92 0.80 15.53
N GLU A 45 -2.95 0.15 15.01
CA GLU A 45 -3.87 -0.66 15.82
C GLU A 45 -3.13 -1.81 16.55
N GLU A 46 -2.21 -2.48 15.86
CA GLU A 46 -1.34 -3.50 16.47
C GLU A 46 -0.48 -2.91 17.60
N GLY A 47 0.08 -1.71 17.39
CA GLY A 47 0.83 -0.99 18.41
C GLY A 47 -0.02 -0.59 19.62
N GLU A 48 -1.24 -0.10 19.40
CA GLU A 48 -2.19 0.28 20.47
C GLU A 48 -2.70 -0.93 21.26
N GLN A 49 -2.83 -2.09 20.62
CA GLN A 49 -3.20 -3.34 21.28
C GLN A 49 -2.03 -4.00 22.02
N SER A 50 -0.80 -3.55 21.76
CA SER A 50 0.38 -4.06 22.45
C SER A 50 0.46 -3.53 23.88
N GLU A 51 1.11 -4.28 24.76
CA GLU A 51 1.36 -3.81 26.12
C GLU A 51 2.40 -2.68 26.12
N ASP A 52 2.14 -1.64 26.92
CA ASP A 52 3.09 -0.54 27.10
C ASP A 52 4.39 -1.03 27.76
N ASP A 53 5.54 -0.72 27.14
CA ASP A 53 6.85 -0.90 27.78
C ASP A 53 7.13 0.26 28.74
N ILE A 54 6.55 0.17 29.93
CA ILE A 54 6.68 1.16 31.01
C ILE A 54 8.11 1.35 31.52
N ASN A 55 9.05 0.45 31.19
CA ASN A 55 10.44 0.50 31.63
C ASN A 55 11.42 0.67 30.45
N PHE A 56 10.92 1.17 29.32
CA PHE A 56 11.74 1.33 28.13
C PHE A 56 12.99 2.18 28.38
N SER A 57 14.16 1.62 28.08
CA SER A 57 15.43 2.32 28.11
C SER A 57 16.28 1.97 26.89
N MET A 58 16.78 2.98 26.19
CA MET A 58 17.64 2.80 25.02
C MET A 58 18.90 1.97 25.34
N ASP A 59 19.45 2.11 26.55
CA ASP A 59 20.63 1.33 26.98
C ASP A 59 20.29 -0.14 27.21
N SER A 60 19.10 -0.42 27.76
CA SER A 60 18.61 -1.79 27.93
C SER A 60 18.33 -2.47 26.59
N LEU A 61 17.80 -1.72 25.63
CA LEU A 61 17.54 -2.19 24.27
C LEU A 61 18.84 -2.55 23.54
N LYS A 62 19.85 -1.67 23.60
CA LYS A 62 21.16 -1.91 22.99
C LYS A 62 21.81 -3.18 23.55
N LYS A 63 21.83 -3.33 24.89
CA LYS A 63 22.36 -4.54 25.54
C LYS A 63 21.64 -5.81 25.08
N ARG A 64 20.31 -5.77 24.91
CA ARG A 64 19.51 -6.90 24.41
C ARG A 64 19.82 -7.24 22.94
N LEU A 65 20.07 -6.23 22.10
CA LEU A 65 20.41 -6.43 20.70
C LEU A 65 21.84 -6.97 20.52
N ASP A 66 22.80 -6.49 21.32
CA ASP A 66 24.19 -6.95 21.29
C ASP A 66 24.37 -8.38 21.85
N SER A 67 23.38 -8.89 22.58
CA SER A 67 23.37 -10.25 23.16
C SER A 67 22.56 -11.27 22.36
N ARG A 68 22.01 -10.88 21.20
CA ARG A 68 21.35 -11.75 20.23
C ARG A 68 22.32 -12.26 19.16
#